data_AF-A0A7X7BFQ1-F1
#
_entry.id   AF-A0A7X7BFQ1-F1
#
_cell.length_a   1.000
_cell.length_b   1.000
_cell.length_c   1.000
_cell.angle_alpha   90.00
_cell.angle_beta   90.00
_cell.angle_gamma   90.00
#
_symmetry.space_group_name_H-M   'P 1'
#
loop_
_entity.id
_entity.type
_entity.pdbx_description
1 polymer ?
#
loop_
_entity_poly.entity_id
_entity_poly.type
_entity_poly.pdbx_seq_one_letter_code
_entity_poly.pdbx_strand_id
1 'polypeptide(L)'
;MEERSLRVYTDKTFFTKITSTITKMLIPTRIGINSMLISIKRNNVLKAYEICKNEVQEDISKKEIAQKKYEDTFSLYLESIDKHIMDSIYKKVKNDTASIFEKNALSKYYEVIKIKESEYLEYKYRKQKYLLELDYETIKEMDKSKVLEKYKPFYVEKMDSLYKGLLKHFSIKLADTLTSQNKEEIYEKIFQALEEYITTILPLKMENEESEIYKQIIDEYNKFENYTVGKLDQNEGIEKRMVLLSISRKLFTHSLPLIVAEQCYIKLLKDVRSLIVDTRVIKKQEKAYSLLNHLIEDYNVKLLSTKIYWDKPAKRDEYKAFWKKYQEIQKLKIKDYIEYTRQKEILFISGDLKEIYKNQNKYYKVIKFYKNKLVLLGAMKELKNAYKSIGTYVGRKALCRK
;
A
#
# COMPACT_ATOMS: atom_id res chain seq x y z
N MET A 1 54.76 12.29 11.87
CA MET A 1 54.85 12.15 10.40
C MET A 1 54.06 10.92 10.03
N GLU A 2 52.72 11.03 9.96
CA GLU A 2 51.94 11.54 8.80
C GLU A 2 51.91 10.51 7.66
N GLU A 3 50.82 10.15 6.99
CA GLU A 3 49.36 10.41 7.04
C GLU A 3 48.71 9.43 6.01
N ARG A 4 47.37 9.38 6.03
CA ARG A 4 46.42 9.07 4.91
C ARG A 4 46.07 7.59 4.66
N SER A 5 44.80 7.19 4.63
CA SER A 5 43.53 7.94 4.73
C SER A 5 42.38 7.01 5.09
N LEU A 6 41.46 7.55 5.91
CA LEU A 6 40.07 7.13 5.97
C LEU A 6 39.52 7.00 4.54
N ARG A 7 39.11 5.80 4.15
CA ARG A 7 38.23 5.66 2.98
C ARG A 7 36.88 6.24 3.37
N VAL A 8 36.70 7.49 2.98
CA VAL A 8 35.41 8.13 2.82
C VAL A 8 34.53 7.17 2.02
N TYR A 9 33.54 6.57 2.67
CA TYR A 9 32.38 6.03 1.96
C TYR A 9 31.72 7.24 1.32
N THR A 10 32.03 7.51 0.06
CA THR A 10 31.29 8.49 -0.72
C THR A 10 29.88 7.94 -0.85
N ASP A 11 28.92 8.69 -0.30
CA ASP A 11 27.50 8.51 -0.55
C ASP A 11 27.28 8.42 -2.06
N LYS A 12 27.13 7.19 -2.55
CA LYS A 12 26.64 6.96 -3.90
C LYS A 12 25.20 7.47 -3.90
N THR A 13 25.01 8.61 -4.54
CA THR A 13 23.75 9.34 -4.62
C THR A 13 22.60 8.42 -5.03
N PHE A 14 21.49 8.58 -4.32
CA PHE A 14 20.18 7.93 -4.41
C PHE A 14 19.82 7.34 -5.80
N PHE A 15 20.12 8.06 -6.88
CA PHE A 15 19.80 7.67 -8.26
C PHE A 15 20.63 6.51 -8.83
N THR A 16 21.87 6.28 -8.37
CA THR A 16 22.69 5.17 -8.88
C THR A 16 22.22 3.79 -8.41
N LYS A 17 21.42 3.72 -7.34
CA LYS A 17 20.78 2.47 -6.90
C LYS A 17 19.53 2.13 -7.71
N ILE A 18 18.76 3.13 -8.16
CA ILE A 18 17.52 2.97 -8.95
C ILE A 18 17.79 2.19 -10.26
N THR A 19 18.96 2.41 -10.87
CA THR A 19 19.29 1.81 -12.18
C THR A 19 19.79 0.36 -12.10
N SER A 20 20.27 -0.12 -10.94
CA SER A 20 21.02 -1.39 -10.87
C SER A 20 20.20 -2.61 -10.48
N THR A 21 19.09 -2.43 -9.74
CA THR A 21 18.31 -3.54 -9.19
C THR A 21 17.17 -3.99 -10.13
N ILE A 22 16.60 -3.08 -10.92
CA ILE A 22 15.54 -3.40 -11.90
C ILE A 22 16.13 -4.06 -13.17
N THR A 23 17.41 -3.84 -13.45
CA THR A 23 18.04 -4.21 -14.74
C THR A 23 18.60 -5.64 -14.79
N LYS A 24 18.53 -6.42 -13.70
CA LYS A 24 19.13 -7.77 -13.63
C LYS A 24 18.15 -8.93 -13.63
N MET A 25 16.84 -8.69 -13.66
CA MET A 25 15.86 -9.77 -13.77
C MET A 25 15.52 -10.03 -15.24
N LEU A 26 16.37 -10.85 -15.88
CA LEU A 26 16.11 -11.60 -17.11
C LEU A 26 16.09 -10.78 -18.43
N ILE A 27 17.27 -10.52 -18.98
CA ILE A 27 17.42 -10.34 -20.43
C ILE A 27 17.67 -11.71 -21.06
N PRO A 28 16.68 -12.23 -21.79
CA PRO A 28 16.97 -12.96 -23.00
C PRO A 28 16.20 -12.29 -24.15
N THR A 29 16.92 -11.57 -25.01
CA THR A 29 16.49 -11.02 -26.33
C THR A 29 15.02 -11.26 -26.67
N ARG A 30 14.13 -10.39 -26.16
CA ARG A 30 12.68 -10.43 -26.40
C ARG A 30 12.41 -9.53 -27.60
N ILE A 31 11.92 -10.11 -28.69
CA ILE A 31 11.43 -9.35 -29.84
C ILE A 31 10.04 -8.84 -29.44
N GLY A 32 9.93 -7.55 -29.13
CA GLY A 32 8.70 -6.92 -28.64
C GLY A 32 7.61 -6.71 -29.70
N ILE A 33 6.53 -6.03 -29.30
CA ILE A 33 5.28 -5.85 -30.06
C ILE A 33 5.35 -4.65 -31.03
N ASN A 34 6.49 -4.51 -31.72
CA ASN A 34 6.72 -3.34 -32.56
C ASN A 34 6.01 -3.45 -33.91
N SER A 35 4.77 -2.95 -33.98
CA SER A 35 4.09 -2.68 -35.25
C SER A 35 4.31 -1.24 -35.71
N MET A 36 4.54 -1.06 -37.02
CA MET A 36 4.62 0.26 -37.65
C MET A 36 3.38 1.11 -37.33
N LEU A 37 2.20 0.48 -37.27
CA LEU A 37 0.95 1.15 -36.92
C LEU A 37 0.95 1.70 -35.49
N ILE A 38 1.41 0.90 -34.52
CA ILE A 38 1.51 1.31 -33.11
C ILE A 38 2.46 2.50 -33.00
N SER A 39 3.61 2.46 -33.69
CA SER A 39 4.56 3.56 -33.71
C SER A 39 3.97 4.87 -34.26
N ILE A 40 3.18 4.79 -35.35
CA ILE A 40 2.49 5.96 -35.92
C ILE A 40 1.46 6.53 -34.92
N LYS A 41 0.63 5.66 -34.33
CA LYS A 41 -0.40 6.10 -33.38
C LYS A 41 0.20 6.66 -32.09
N ARG A 42 1.30 6.08 -31.59
CA ARG A 42 2.08 6.58 -30.45
C ARG A 42 2.58 8.00 -30.71
N ASN A 43 3.18 8.26 -31.87
CA ASN A 43 3.64 9.60 -32.21
C ASN A 43 2.49 10.62 -32.28
N ASN A 44 1.32 10.20 -32.76
CA ASN A 44 0.15 11.09 -32.82
C ASN A 44 -0.36 11.45 -31.42
N VAL A 45 -0.46 10.47 -30.51
CA VAL A 45 -0.90 10.75 -29.13
C VAL A 45 0.14 11.58 -28.37
N LEU A 46 1.43 11.37 -28.60
CA LEU A 46 2.48 12.19 -27.98
C LEU A 46 2.41 13.66 -28.44
N LYS A 47 2.18 13.91 -29.72
CA LYS A 47 1.94 15.27 -30.22
C LYS A 47 0.70 15.91 -29.60
N ALA A 48 -0.41 15.17 -29.51
CA ALA A 48 -1.63 15.67 -28.88
C ALA A 48 -1.45 15.94 -27.38
N TYR A 49 -0.68 15.09 -26.68
CA TYR A 49 -0.28 15.27 -25.29
C TYR A 49 0.54 16.54 -25.08
N GLU A 50 1.57 16.77 -25.90
CA GLU A 50 2.40 17.97 -25.83
C GLU A 50 1.58 19.25 -26.06
N ILE A 51 0.64 19.23 -27.03
CA ILE A 51 -0.28 20.35 -27.26
C ILE A 51 -1.13 20.63 -26.02
N CYS A 52 -1.75 19.59 -25.43
CA CYS A 52 -2.56 19.74 -24.22
C CYS A 52 -1.77 20.30 -23.04
N LYS A 53 -0.48 19.97 -22.93
CA LYS A 53 0.39 20.43 -21.83
C LYS A 53 0.87 21.86 -22.03
N ASN A 54 1.10 22.28 -23.28
CA ASN A 54 1.67 23.57 -23.63
C ASN A 54 0.61 24.68 -23.85
N GLU A 55 -0.67 24.34 -24.02
CA GLU A 55 -1.72 25.35 -24.13
C GLU A 55 -1.86 26.16 -22.84
N VAL A 56 -1.37 27.40 -22.89
CA VAL A 56 -1.48 28.41 -21.84
C VAL A 56 -2.94 28.83 -21.71
N GLN A 57 -3.60 28.26 -20.71
CA GLN A 57 -4.71 28.71 -19.83
C GLN A 57 -5.71 29.83 -20.20
N GLU A 58 -5.63 30.56 -21.31
CA GLU A 58 -6.46 31.76 -21.53
C GLU A 58 -7.78 31.50 -22.28
N ASP A 59 -7.89 30.43 -23.08
CA ASP A 59 -9.08 30.15 -23.90
C ASP A 59 -9.66 28.75 -23.61
N ILE A 60 -10.78 28.70 -22.88
CA ILE A 60 -11.44 27.47 -22.42
C ILE A 60 -11.85 26.59 -23.61
N SER A 61 -12.29 27.19 -24.71
CA SER A 61 -12.74 26.48 -25.91
C SER A 61 -11.61 25.70 -26.58
N LYS A 62 -10.43 26.32 -26.71
CA LYS A 62 -9.25 25.68 -27.32
C LYS A 62 -8.76 24.50 -26.48
N LYS A 63 -8.76 24.66 -25.15
CA LYS A 63 -8.39 23.61 -24.20
C LYS A 63 -9.29 22.38 -24.32
N GLU A 64 -10.61 22.57 -24.42
CA GLU A 64 -11.56 21.46 -24.59
C GLU A 64 -11.34 20.72 -25.92
N ILE A 65 -11.07 21.46 -27.00
CA ILE A 65 -10.77 20.88 -28.32
C ILE A 65 -9.48 20.06 -28.28
N ALA A 66 -8.42 20.60 -27.68
CA ALA A 66 -7.14 19.91 -27.52
C ALA A 66 -7.30 18.63 -26.68
N GLN A 67 -8.01 18.73 -25.55
CA GLN A 67 -8.30 17.59 -24.68
C GLN A 67 -9.08 16.50 -25.41
N LYS A 68 -10.12 16.86 -26.17
CA LYS A 68 -10.90 15.89 -26.95
C LYS A 68 -10.04 15.20 -28.01
N LYS A 69 -9.23 15.97 -28.75
CA LYS A 69 -8.28 15.41 -29.73
C LYS A 69 -7.28 14.47 -29.09
N TYR A 70 -6.82 14.78 -27.89
CA TYR A 70 -5.95 13.90 -27.12
C TYR A 70 -6.65 12.61 -26.71
N GLU A 71 -7.88 12.67 -26.22
CA GLU A 71 -8.67 11.48 -25.86
C GLU A 71 -8.95 10.58 -27.08
N ASP A 72 -9.27 11.17 -28.23
CA ASP A 72 -9.49 10.44 -29.48
C ASP A 72 -8.21 9.75 -29.96
N THR A 73 -7.08 10.47 -29.99
CA THR A 73 -5.78 9.90 -30.40
C THR A 73 -5.27 8.85 -29.43
N PHE A 74 -5.50 9.02 -28.12
CA PHE A 74 -5.18 8.02 -27.11
C PHE A 74 -6.00 6.75 -27.28
N SER A 75 -7.30 6.87 -27.55
CA SER A 75 -8.17 5.73 -27.80
C SER A 75 -7.72 4.93 -29.03
N LEU A 76 -7.43 5.62 -30.14
CA LEU A 76 -6.90 4.99 -31.36
C LEU A 76 -5.53 4.33 -31.15
N TYR A 77 -4.70 4.90 -30.28
CA TYR A 77 -3.41 4.33 -29.91
C TYR A 77 -3.58 3.02 -29.14
N LEU A 78 -4.40 3.00 -28.08
CA LEU A 78 -4.66 1.78 -27.34
C LEU A 78 -5.32 0.70 -28.21
N GLU A 79 -6.26 1.09 -29.07
CA GLU A 79 -6.91 0.18 -30.02
C GLU A 79 -5.89 -0.48 -30.97
N SER A 80 -4.87 0.26 -31.40
CA SER A 80 -3.82 -0.31 -32.27
C SER A 80 -2.98 -1.38 -31.56
N ILE A 81 -2.73 -1.22 -30.26
CA ILE A 81 -2.04 -2.22 -29.45
C ILE A 81 -2.95 -3.43 -29.24
N ASP A 82 -4.21 -3.18 -28.86
CA ASP A 82 -5.23 -4.21 -28.64
C ASP A 82 -5.43 -5.10 -29.88
N LYS A 83 -5.59 -4.49 -31.05
CA LYS A 83 -5.68 -5.19 -32.34
C LYS A 83 -4.43 -6.00 -32.63
N HIS A 84 -3.24 -5.46 -32.38
CA HIS A 84 -2.01 -6.22 -32.61
C HIS A 84 -1.93 -7.48 -31.73
N ILE A 85 -2.40 -7.43 -30.48
CA ILE A 85 -2.46 -8.63 -29.62
C ILE A 85 -3.33 -9.71 -30.28
N MET A 86 -4.53 -9.35 -30.75
CA MET A 86 -5.47 -10.33 -31.33
C MET A 86 -5.11 -10.77 -32.75
N ASP A 87 -4.61 -9.87 -33.59
CA ASP A 87 -4.37 -10.14 -35.01
C ASP A 87 -2.99 -10.73 -35.29
N SER A 88 -2.01 -10.45 -34.41
CA SER A 88 -0.62 -10.88 -34.56
C SER A 88 -0.24 -11.88 -33.48
N ILE A 89 -0.26 -11.47 -32.20
CA ILE A 89 0.24 -12.30 -31.09
C ILE A 89 -0.57 -13.58 -30.97
N TYR A 90 -1.90 -13.49 -30.92
CA TYR A 90 -2.77 -14.66 -30.86
C TYR A 90 -2.53 -15.64 -32.01
N LYS A 91 -2.35 -15.16 -33.24
CA LYS A 91 -2.05 -16.03 -34.39
C LYS A 91 -0.68 -16.70 -34.26
N LYS A 92 0.34 -15.96 -33.81
CA LYS A 92 1.67 -16.54 -33.53
C LYS A 92 1.63 -17.59 -32.43
N VAL A 93 0.85 -17.36 -31.36
CA VAL A 93 0.68 -18.34 -30.27
C VAL A 93 -0.05 -19.57 -30.78
N LYS A 94 -1.12 -19.39 -31.55
CA LYS A 94 -1.89 -20.49 -32.17
C LYS A 94 -1.04 -21.34 -33.13
N ASN A 95 -0.11 -20.72 -33.83
CA ASN A 95 0.77 -21.39 -34.80
C ASN A 95 2.12 -21.81 -34.19
N ASP A 96 2.28 -21.76 -32.87
CA ASP A 96 3.51 -22.09 -32.15
C ASP A 96 4.79 -21.33 -32.58
N THR A 97 4.62 -20.16 -33.21
CA THR A 97 5.73 -19.28 -33.61
C THR A 97 5.96 -18.10 -32.66
N ALA A 98 5.13 -17.96 -31.62
CA ALA A 98 5.26 -16.89 -30.63
C ALA A 98 6.44 -17.10 -29.68
N SER A 99 7.11 -16.00 -29.36
CA SER A 99 8.10 -15.95 -28.28
C SER A 99 7.46 -16.20 -26.91
N ILE A 100 8.29 -16.54 -25.91
CA ILE A 100 7.84 -16.68 -24.52
C ILE A 100 7.19 -15.39 -24.02
N PHE A 101 7.74 -14.24 -24.40
CA PHE A 101 7.19 -12.93 -24.06
C PHE A 101 5.78 -12.75 -24.63
N GLU A 102 5.59 -13.04 -25.92
CA GLU A 102 4.30 -12.96 -26.61
C GLU A 102 3.26 -13.92 -26.00
N LYS A 103 3.65 -15.14 -25.63
CA LYS A 103 2.79 -16.10 -24.91
C LYS A 103 2.35 -15.54 -23.56
N ASN A 104 3.27 -14.99 -22.77
CA ASN A 104 2.96 -14.38 -21.47
C ASN A 104 2.08 -13.14 -21.62
N ALA A 105 2.33 -12.33 -22.65
CA ALA A 105 1.52 -11.16 -22.95
C ALA A 105 0.07 -11.55 -23.30
N LEU A 106 -0.13 -12.58 -24.12
CA LEU A 106 -1.48 -13.06 -24.44
C LEU A 106 -2.18 -13.63 -23.20
N SER A 107 -1.47 -14.37 -22.36
CA SER A 107 -2.03 -14.92 -21.11
C SER A 107 -2.54 -13.81 -20.18
N LYS A 108 -1.69 -12.81 -19.88
CA LYS A 108 -2.06 -11.65 -19.05
C LYS A 108 -3.20 -10.85 -19.67
N TYR A 109 -3.22 -10.71 -20.99
CA TYR A 109 -4.31 -10.05 -21.70
C TYR A 109 -5.66 -10.74 -21.43
N TYR A 110 -5.72 -12.08 -21.51
CA TYR A 110 -6.95 -12.82 -21.21
C TYR A 110 -7.36 -12.73 -19.74
N GLU A 111 -6.41 -12.74 -18.80
CA GLU A 111 -6.69 -12.50 -17.38
C GLU A 111 -7.39 -11.15 -17.17
N VAL A 112 -6.91 -10.10 -17.85
CA VAL A 112 -7.54 -8.78 -17.79
C VAL A 112 -8.93 -8.81 -18.44
N ILE A 113 -9.10 -9.43 -19.61
CA ILE A 113 -10.39 -9.51 -20.31
C ILE A 113 -11.45 -10.24 -19.47
N LYS A 114 -11.07 -11.27 -18.71
CA LYS A 114 -11.97 -12.00 -17.82
C LYS A 114 -12.64 -11.10 -16.76
N ILE A 115 -11.98 -10.01 -16.36
CA ILE A 115 -12.53 -9.05 -15.38
C ILE A 115 -13.71 -8.27 -15.97
N LYS A 116 -13.83 -8.18 -17.31
CA LYS A 116 -14.87 -7.39 -17.99
C LYS A 116 -16.28 -7.77 -17.57
N GLU A 117 -16.54 -9.06 -17.38
CA GLU A 117 -17.87 -9.58 -17.05
C GLU A 117 -18.26 -9.32 -15.60
N SER A 118 -17.29 -9.37 -14.68
CA SER A 118 -17.54 -9.15 -13.26
C SER A 118 -17.47 -7.67 -12.87
N GLU A 119 -16.49 -6.93 -13.38
CA GLU A 119 -16.14 -5.61 -12.89
C GLU A 119 -15.65 -4.68 -14.02
N TYR A 120 -16.59 -4.15 -14.79
CA TYR A 120 -16.31 -3.37 -15.99
C TYR A 120 -15.39 -2.16 -15.77
N LEU A 121 -15.57 -1.42 -14.66
CA LEU A 121 -14.76 -0.24 -14.39
C LEU A 121 -13.31 -0.61 -14.01
N GLU A 122 -13.12 -1.67 -13.22
CA GLU A 122 -11.80 -2.24 -12.93
C GLU A 122 -11.13 -2.73 -14.20
N TYR A 123 -11.87 -3.46 -15.03
CA TYR A 123 -11.42 -3.92 -16.35
C TYR A 123 -10.93 -2.75 -17.22
N LYS A 124 -11.69 -1.65 -17.30
CA LYS A 124 -11.32 -0.48 -18.11
C LYS A 124 -9.95 0.06 -17.68
N TYR A 125 -9.71 0.24 -16.39
CA TYR A 125 -8.42 0.73 -15.90
C TYR A 125 -7.29 -0.29 -16.12
N ARG A 126 -7.51 -1.57 -15.77
CA ARG A 126 -6.50 -2.62 -15.93
C ARG A 126 -6.12 -2.86 -17.38
N LYS A 127 -7.07 -2.81 -18.31
CA LYS A 127 -6.80 -2.94 -19.76
C LYS A 127 -5.93 -1.81 -20.26
N GLN A 128 -6.27 -0.56 -19.95
CA GLN A 128 -5.45 0.58 -20.37
C GLN A 128 -4.04 0.51 -19.78
N LYS A 129 -3.94 0.18 -18.49
CA LYS A 129 -2.67 -0.01 -17.78
C LYS A 129 -1.80 -1.06 -18.50
N TYR A 130 -2.39 -2.24 -18.72
CA TYR A 130 -1.71 -3.37 -19.35
C TYR A 130 -1.21 -3.04 -20.76
N LEU A 131 -2.02 -2.40 -21.60
CA LEU A 131 -1.63 -2.02 -22.96
C LEU A 131 -0.49 -1.00 -22.97
N LEU A 132 -0.49 -0.04 -22.04
CA LEU A 132 0.59 0.94 -21.89
C LEU A 132 1.88 0.31 -21.39
N GLU A 133 1.81 -0.56 -20.36
CA GLU A 133 2.96 -1.30 -19.85
C GLU A 133 3.60 -2.15 -20.97
N LEU A 134 2.78 -2.79 -21.79
CA LEU A 134 3.24 -3.64 -22.89
C LEU A 134 4.02 -2.86 -23.96
N ASP A 135 3.53 -1.67 -24.34
CA ASP A 135 4.24 -0.81 -25.30
C ASP A 135 5.47 -0.14 -24.65
N TYR A 136 5.40 0.25 -23.38
CA TYR A 136 6.53 0.82 -22.65
C TYR A 136 7.72 -0.16 -22.58
N GLU A 137 7.47 -1.41 -22.18
CA GLU A 137 8.49 -2.46 -22.15
C GLU A 137 9.04 -2.74 -23.55
N THR A 138 8.17 -2.75 -24.58
CA THR A 138 8.61 -2.91 -25.98
C THR A 138 9.57 -1.79 -26.39
N ILE A 139 9.29 -0.53 -26.05
CA ILE A 139 10.17 0.61 -26.40
C ILE A 139 11.50 0.52 -25.64
N LYS A 140 11.44 0.14 -24.36
CA LYS A 140 12.62 -0.03 -23.50
C LYS A 140 13.55 -1.12 -24.05
N GLU A 141 13.01 -2.23 -24.53
CA GLU A 141 13.78 -3.33 -25.14
C GLU A 141 14.39 -2.97 -26.51
N MET A 142 13.83 -1.97 -27.21
CA MET A 142 14.34 -1.55 -28.53
C MET A 142 15.61 -0.66 -28.48
N ASP A 143 16.10 -0.29 -27.29
CA ASP A 143 17.27 0.57 -27.07
C ASP A 143 17.25 1.93 -27.81
N LYS A 144 16.05 2.41 -28.17
CA LYS A 144 15.86 3.72 -28.81
C LYS A 144 15.70 4.82 -27.76
N SER A 145 16.79 5.23 -27.12
CA SER A 145 16.82 6.22 -26.03
C SER A 145 15.95 7.46 -26.29
N LYS A 146 16.07 8.08 -27.47
CA LYS A 146 15.29 9.27 -27.86
C LYS A 146 13.77 9.05 -27.88
N VAL A 147 13.31 7.85 -28.25
CA VAL A 147 11.87 7.53 -28.29
C VAL A 147 11.36 7.29 -26.87
N LEU A 148 12.16 6.59 -26.05
CA LEU A 148 11.84 6.33 -24.66
C LEU A 148 11.77 7.63 -23.85
N GLU A 149 12.72 8.54 -24.02
CA GLU A 149 12.74 9.86 -23.37
C GLU A 149 11.49 10.70 -23.67
N LYS A 150 11.00 10.65 -24.92
CA LYS A 150 9.76 11.35 -25.31
C LYS A 150 8.50 10.67 -24.79
N TYR A 151 8.51 9.34 -24.73
CA TYR A 151 7.34 8.56 -24.30
C TYR A 151 7.17 8.52 -22.78
N LYS A 152 8.28 8.52 -22.03
CA LYS A 152 8.30 8.37 -20.57
C LYS A 152 7.43 9.40 -19.83
N PRO A 153 7.46 10.72 -20.11
CA PRO A 153 6.60 11.68 -19.41
C PRO A 153 5.10 11.40 -19.59
N PHE A 154 4.69 11.12 -20.82
CA PHE A 154 3.31 10.73 -21.14
C PHE A 154 2.91 9.44 -20.40
N TYR A 155 3.78 8.42 -20.44
CA TYR A 155 3.54 7.14 -19.78
C TYR A 155 3.36 7.30 -18.27
N VAL A 156 4.28 8.00 -17.60
CA VAL A 156 4.24 8.22 -16.15
C VAL A 156 2.97 8.99 -15.75
N GLU A 157 2.63 10.06 -16.45
CA GLU A 157 1.43 10.85 -16.15
C GLU A 157 0.14 10.03 -16.36
N LYS A 158 0.06 9.24 -17.44
CA LYS A 158 -1.10 8.39 -17.69
C LYS A 158 -1.21 7.26 -16.69
N MET A 159 -0.12 6.57 -16.37
CA MET A 159 -0.11 5.53 -15.36
C MET A 159 -0.51 6.08 -13.99
N ASP A 160 -0.01 7.26 -13.60
CA ASP A 160 -0.40 7.95 -12.38
C ASP A 160 -1.92 8.20 -12.32
N SER A 161 -2.52 8.67 -13.42
CA SER A 161 -3.97 8.87 -13.51
C SER A 161 -4.76 7.55 -13.42
N LEU A 162 -4.26 6.47 -14.02
CA LEU A 162 -4.91 5.16 -14.02
C LEU A 162 -4.89 4.53 -12.63
N TYR A 163 -3.74 4.56 -11.93
CA TYR A 163 -3.65 4.06 -10.55
C TYR A 163 -4.52 4.90 -9.60
N LYS A 164 -4.55 6.23 -9.76
CA LYS A 164 -5.48 7.11 -9.03
C LYS A 164 -6.95 6.72 -9.27
N GLY A 165 -7.33 6.42 -10.50
CA GLY A 165 -8.68 5.97 -10.86
C GLY A 165 -9.01 4.61 -10.25
N LEU A 166 -8.07 3.66 -10.31
CA LEU A 166 -8.21 2.32 -9.78
C LEU A 166 -8.38 2.33 -8.24
N LEU A 167 -7.52 3.07 -7.53
CA LEU A 167 -7.62 3.23 -6.08
C LEU A 167 -8.90 3.93 -5.65
N LYS A 168 -9.37 4.92 -6.43
CA LYS A 168 -10.67 5.57 -6.19
C LYS A 168 -11.82 4.58 -6.36
N HIS A 169 -11.77 3.74 -7.39
CA HIS A 169 -12.77 2.71 -7.62
C HIS A 169 -12.81 1.69 -6.46
N PHE A 170 -11.65 1.20 -6.01
CA PHE A 170 -11.58 0.30 -4.86
C PHE A 170 -12.04 0.95 -3.56
N SER A 171 -11.73 2.23 -3.36
CA SER A 171 -12.20 3.03 -2.23
C SER A 171 -13.73 3.09 -2.17
N ILE A 172 -14.39 3.33 -3.31
CA ILE A 172 -15.86 3.35 -3.42
C ILE A 172 -16.42 1.96 -3.11
N LYS A 173 -15.90 0.92 -3.76
CA LYS A 173 -16.32 -0.46 -3.51
C LYS A 173 -16.20 -0.87 -2.05
N LEU A 174 -15.10 -0.49 -1.39
CA LEU A 174 -14.90 -0.83 0.02
C LEU A 174 -16.00 -0.24 0.90
N ALA A 175 -16.47 0.97 0.57
CA ALA A 175 -17.58 1.62 1.26
C ALA A 175 -18.92 0.92 0.98
N ASP A 176 -19.17 0.50 -0.26
CA ASP A 176 -20.43 -0.14 -0.68
C ASP A 176 -20.53 -1.62 -0.26
N THR A 177 -19.41 -2.26 0.05
CA THR A 177 -19.39 -3.69 0.39
C THR A 177 -19.93 -3.95 1.79
N LEU A 178 -20.87 -4.89 1.92
CA LEU A 178 -21.50 -5.23 3.19
C LEU A 178 -20.81 -6.40 3.92
N THR A 179 -20.29 -7.39 3.19
CA THR A 179 -19.75 -8.63 3.77
C THR A 179 -18.24 -8.56 4.05
N SER A 180 -17.78 -9.29 5.07
CA SER A 180 -16.37 -9.26 5.50
C SER A 180 -15.42 -9.93 4.51
N GLN A 181 -15.84 -11.00 3.82
CA GLN A 181 -15.01 -11.70 2.82
C GLN A 181 -14.74 -10.84 1.60
N ASN A 182 -15.77 -10.16 1.08
CA ASN A 182 -15.62 -9.29 -0.09
C ASN A 182 -14.74 -8.06 0.24
N LYS A 183 -14.76 -7.59 1.49
CA LYS A 183 -13.83 -6.52 1.95
C LYS A 183 -12.38 -6.98 1.94
N GLU A 184 -12.11 -8.24 2.27
CA GLU A 184 -10.75 -8.82 2.24
C GLU A 184 -10.14 -8.68 0.85
N GLU A 185 -10.89 -9.12 -0.17
CA GLU A 185 -10.43 -9.05 -1.56
C GLU A 185 -10.18 -7.61 -2.00
N ILE A 186 -11.00 -6.65 -1.56
CA ILE A 186 -10.80 -5.24 -1.88
C ILE A 186 -9.55 -4.68 -1.18
N TYR A 187 -9.30 -5.03 0.08
CA TYR A 187 -8.06 -4.64 0.76
C TYR A 187 -6.84 -5.17 0.02
N GLU A 188 -6.86 -6.44 -0.39
CA GLU A 188 -5.78 -7.05 -1.18
C GLU A 188 -5.54 -6.30 -2.50
N LYS A 189 -6.62 -5.97 -3.24
CA LYS A 189 -6.54 -5.18 -4.47
C LYS A 189 -5.95 -3.79 -4.24
N ILE A 190 -6.29 -3.13 -3.13
CA ILE A 190 -5.70 -1.82 -2.77
C ILE A 190 -4.20 -1.98 -2.51
N PHE A 191 -3.79 -2.93 -1.68
CA PHE A 191 -2.37 -3.13 -1.36
C PHE A 191 -1.55 -3.51 -2.58
N GLN A 192 -2.08 -4.39 -3.45
CA GLN A 192 -1.44 -4.75 -4.72
C GLN A 192 -1.28 -3.53 -5.63
N ALA A 193 -2.33 -2.72 -5.81
CA ALA A 193 -2.25 -1.53 -6.65
C ALA A 193 -1.23 -0.50 -6.11
N LEU A 194 -1.15 -0.32 -4.79
CA LEU A 194 -0.15 0.54 -4.16
C LEU A 194 1.27 0.01 -4.38
N GLU A 195 1.47 -1.28 -4.16
CA GLU A 195 2.77 -1.94 -4.32
C GLU A 195 3.25 -1.88 -5.77
N GLU A 196 2.39 -2.21 -6.72
CA GLU A 196 2.70 -2.15 -8.15
C GLU A 196 3.08 -0.72 -8.55
N TYR A 197 2.32 0.30 -8.13
CA TYR A 197 2.66 1.70 -8.40
C TYR A 197 4.01 2.11 -7.81
N ILE A 198 4.25 1.79 -6.54
CA ILE A 198 5.48 2.16 -5.83
C ILE A 198 6.69 1.47 -6.43
N THR A 199 6.54 0.25 -6.94
CA THR A 199 7.64 -0.51 -7.54
C THR A 199 7.93 -0.09 -8.98
N THR A 200 6.91 0.28 -9.76
CA THR A 200 7.04 0.46 -11.22
C THR A 200 6.98 1.90 -11.69
N ILE A 201 6.11 2.73 -11.10
CA ILE A 201 5.83 4.09 -11.60
C ILE A 201 6.51 5.14 -10.75
N LEU A 202 6.49 4.99 -9.43
CA LEU A 202 7.10 5.95 -8.52
C LEU A 202 8.59 6.20 -8.83
N PRO A 203 9.44 5.19 -9.10
CA PRO A 203 10.84 5.42 -9.41
C PRO A 203 11.03 6.25 -10.69
N LEU A 204 10.23 5.96 -11.73
CA LEU A 204 10.26 6.70 -13.00
C LEU A 204 9.85 8.17 -12.82
N LYS A 205 8.96 8.43 -11.87
CA LYS A 205 8.48 9.77 -11.52
C LYS A 205 9.53 10.55 -10.73
N MET A 206 10.22 9.88 -9.80
CA MET A 206 11.30 10.46 -9.00
C MET A 206 12.54 10.84 -9.83
N GLU A 207 12.80 10.16 -10.93
CA GLU A 207 13.89 10.52 -11.85
C GLU A 207 13.69 11.88 -12.54
N ASN A 208 12.44 12.35 -12.66
CA ASN A 208 12.09 13.52 -13.46
C ASN A 208 11.69 14.75 -12.62
N GLU A 209 11.55 14.62 -11.30
CA GLU A 209 10.97 15.66 -10.44
C GLU A 209 11.68 15.76 -9.09
N GLU A 210 12.23 16.93 -8.75
CA GLU A 210 12.61 17.30 -7.38
C GLU A 210 11.38 17.80 -6.59
N SER A 211 10.36 16.95 -6.45
CA SER A 211 9.18 17.32 -5.64
C SER A 211 9.50 17.30 -4.15
N GLU A 212 9.03 18.32 -3.42
CA GLU A 212 9.02 18.34 -1.95
C GLU A 212 8.28 17.13 -1.36
N ILE A 213 7.34 16.55 -2.11
CA ILE A 213 6.64 15.32 -1.75
C ILE A 213 7.63 14.14 -1.67
N TYR A 214 8.62 14.06 -2.57
CA TYR A 214 9.60 12.96 -2.57
C TYR A 214 10.51 12.98 -1.36
N LYS A 215 10.97 14.17 -0.95
CA LYS A 215 11.75 14.33 0.28
C LYS A 215 10.98 13.82 1.50
N GLN A 216 9.65 13.98 1.51
CA GLN A 216 8.80 13.53 2.62
C GLN A 216 8.51 12.03 2.63
N ILE A 217 8.71 11.30 1.53
CA ILE A 217 8.42 9.86 1.43
C ILE A 217 9.68 9.00 1.26
N ILE A 218 10.85 9.62 1.17
CA ILE A 218 12.11 8.96 0.85
C ILE A 218 12.47 7.87 1.88
N ASP A 219 12.26 8.16 3.16
CA ASP A 219 12.58 7.26 4.26
C ASP A 219 11.65 6.05 4.27
N GLU A 220 10.34 6.27 4.07
CA GLU A 220 9.36 5.20 3.91
C GLU A 220 9.63 4.36 2.66
N TYR A 221 10.00 4.99 1.54
CA TYR A 221 10.35 4.28 0.31
C TYR A 221 11.58 3.38 0.51
N ASN A 222 12.64 3.89 1.14
CA ASN A 222 13.83 3.09 1.46
C ASN A 222 13.50 1.91 2.38
N LYS A 223 12.58 2.10 3.35
CA LYS A 223 12.08 0.98 4.18
C LYS A 223 11.32 -0.04 3.34
N PHE A 224 10.50 0.41 2.40
CA PHE A 224 9.77 -0.46 1.49
C PHE A 224 10.72 -1.33 0.64
N GLU A 225 11.81 -0.76 0.13
CA GLU A 225 12.78 -1.51 -0.69
C GLU A 225 13.37 -2.73 0.04
N ASN A 226 13.58 -2.64 1.36
CA ASN A 226 14.06 -3.77 2.17
C ASN A 226 13.10 -4.97 2.14
N TYR A 227 11.81 -4.75 1.85
CA TYR A 227 10.78 -5.80 1.76
C TYR A 227 10.58 -6.34 0.34
N THR A 228 11.32 -5.83 -0.64
CA THR A 228 11.25 -6.31 -2.03
C THR A 228 12.17 -7.51 -2.29
N VAL A 229 13.11 -7.78 -1.36
CA VAL A 229 14.12 -8.83 -1.50
C VAL A 229 13.80 -10.01 -0.58
N GLY A 230 13.73 -11.20 -1.16
CA GLY A 230 13.56 -12.45 -0.40
C GLY A 230 12.10 -12.77 -0.05
N LYS A 231 11.92 -13.88 0.68
CA LYS A 231 10.60 -14.36 1.11
C LYS A 231 10.25 -13.73 2.46
N LEU A 232 9.24 -12.87 2.47
CA LEU A 232 8.73 -12.24 3.68
C LEU A 232 7.99 -13.25 4.57
N ASP A 233 8.17 -13.13 5.88
CA ASP A 233 7.28 -13.76 6.84
C ASP A 233 5.96 -12.98 7.00
N GLN A 234 5.00 -13.52 7.76
CA GLN A 234 3.69 -12.88 7.95
C GLN A 234 3.80 -11.52 8.65
N ASN A 235 4.77 -11.34 9.54
CA ASN A 235 4.96 -10.09 10.26
C ASN A 235 5.51 -9.02 9.31
N GLU A 236 6.55 -9.36 8.55
CA GLU A 236 7.16 -8.51 7.53
C GLU A 236 6.15 -8.15 6.42
N GLY A 237 5.28 -9.09 6.03
CA GLY A 237 4.21 -8.83 5.08
C GLY A 237 3.22 -7.77 5.55
N ILE A 238 2.85 -7.77 6.84
CA ILE A 238 1.97 -6.75 7.42
C ILE A 238 2.71 -5.41 7.57
N GLU A 239 3.98 -5.44 7.96
CA GLU A 239 4.81 -4.24 8.08
C GLU A 239 5.01 -3.55 6.72
N LYS A 240 5.29 -4.31 5.66
CA LYS A 240 5.33 -3.81 4.28
C LYS A 240 4.03 -3.09 3.91
N ARG A 241 2.87 -3.67 4.22
CA ARG A 241 1.56 -3.05 3.96
C ARG A 241 1.35 -1.76 4.74
N MET A 242 1.83 -1.69 5.98
CA MET A 242 1.84 -0.46 6.77
C MET A 242 2.64 0.64 6.07
N VAL A 243 3.86 0.32 5.63
CA VAL A 243 4.73 1.27 4.90
C VAL A 243 4.08 1.74 3.59
N LEU A 244 3.45 0.84 2.83
CA LEU A 244 2.67 1.20 1.65
C LEU A 244 1.56 2.22 1.98
N LEU A 245 0.86 2.06 3.10
CA LEU A 245 -0.15 3.03 3.54
C LEU A 245 0.48 4.39 3.87
N SER A 246 1.60 4.40 4.59
CA SER A 246 2.30 5.65 4.95
C SER A 246 2.67 6.45 3.68
N ILE A 247 3.23 5.79 2.66
CA ILE A 247 3.54 6.42 1.36
C ILE A 247 2.25 6.89 0.66
N SER A 248 1.23 6.03 0.64
CA SER A 248 -0.05 6.34 -0.03
C SER A 248 -0.74 7.58 0.52
N ARG A 249 -0.57 7.89 1.82
CA ARG A 249 -1.15 9.08 2.45
C ARG A 249 -0.58 10.39 1.90
N LYS A 250 0.60 10.36 1.29
CA LYS A 250 1.20 11.51 0.63
C LYS A 250 0.86 11.56 -0.86
N LEU A 251 0.78 10.41 -1.52
CA LEU A 251 0.62 10.33 -2.99
C LEU A 251 -0.85 10.29 -3.46
N PHE A 252 -1.75 9.72 -2.67
CA PHE A 252 -3.11 9.36 -3.10
C PHE A 252 -4.20 9.93 -2.20
N THR A 253 -4.02 11.12 -1.62
CA THR A 253 -4.97 11.73 -0.67
C THR A 253 -6.43 11.75 -1.15
N HIS A 254 -6.67 12.01 -2.44
CA HIS A 254 -7.99 12.06 -3.06
C HIS A 254 -8.50 10.71 -3.58
N SER A 255 -7.58 9.82 -3.98
CA SER A 255 -7.91 8.51 -4.56
C SER A 255 -8.05 7.41 -3.50
N LEU A 256 -7.36 7.57 -2.38
CA LEU A 256 -7.44 6.74 -1.18
C LEU A 256 -7.79 7.66 0.01
N PRO A 257 -9.07 8.04 0.16
CA PRO A 257 -9.50 8.98 1.19
C PRO A 257 -9.12 8.52 2.60
N LEU A 258 -9.04 9.47 3.54
CA LEU A 258 -8.62 9.20 4.92
C LEU A 258 -9.45 8.08 5.57
N ILE A 259 -10.76 8.02 5.30
CA ILE A 259 -11.65 7.01 5.86
C ILE A 259 -11.33 5.60 5.37
N VAL A 260 -10.90 5.46 4.11
CA VAL A 260 -10.49 4.19 3.52
C VAL A 260 -9.13 3.78 4.05
N ALA A 261 -8.20 4.73 4.17
CA ALA A 261 -6.92 4.48 4.82
C ALA A 261 -7.11 4.01 6.28
N GLU A 262 -7.98 4.64 7.06
CA GLU A 262 -8.35 4.21 8.42
C GLU A 262 -8.86 2.77 8.43
N GLN A 263 -9.71 2.38 7.48
CA GLN A 263 -10.16 1.00 7.36
C GLN A 263 -9.02 0.02 7.05
N CYS A 264 -8.07 0.39 6.17
CA CYS A 264 -6.89 -0.42 5.90
C CYS A 264 -6.01 -0.59 7.16
N TYR A 265 -5.78 0.48 7.95
CA TYR A 265 -5.06 0.36 9.22
C TYR A 265 -5.80 -0.52 10.23
N ILE A 266 -7.12 -0.39 10.36
CA ILE A 266 -7.94 -1.25 11.22
C ILE A 266 -7.82 -2.71 10.78
N LYS A 267 -7.73 -2.97 9.48
CA LYS A 267 -7.47 -4.30 8.93
C LYS A 267 -6.11 -4.84 9.38
N LEU A 268 -5.02 -4.10 9.17
CA LEU A 268 -3.69 -4.51 9.60
C LEU A 268 -3.62 -4.76 11.11
N LEU A 269 -4.27 -3.92 11.92
CA LEU A 269 -4.39 -4.13 13.38
C LEU A 269 -5.11 -5.45 13.71
N LYS A 270 -6.14 -5.85 12.95
CA LYS A 270 -6.79 -7.16 13.14
C LYS A 270 -5.86 -8.30 12.76
N ASP A 271 -5.10 -8.16 11.67
CA ASP A 271 -4.18 -9.19 11.18
C ASP A 271 -3.06 -9.45 12.18
N VAL A 272 -2.46 -8.39 12.73
CA VAL A 272 -1.41 -8.54 13.75
C VAL A 272 -1.97 -9.15 15.04
N ARG A 273 -3.19 -8.79 15.47
CA ARG A 273 -3.82 -9.41 16.64
C ARG A 273 -4.04 -10.92 16.44
N SER A 274 -4.50 -11.33 15.26
CA SER A 274 -4.61 -12.75 14.91
C SER A 274 -3.24 -13.42 14.91
N LEU A 275 -2.24 -12.78 14.31
CA LEU A 275 -0.85 -13.28 14.27
C LEU A 275 -0.27 -13.50 15.67
N ILE A 276 -0.49 -12.59 16.61
CA ILE A 276 -0.06 -12.73 18.02
C ILE A 276 -0.66 -13.99 18.66
N VAL A 277 -1.93 -14.27 18.38
CA VAL A 277 -2.66 -15.39 18.99
C VAL A 277 -2.29 -16.73 18.34
N ASP A 278 -2.10 -16.75 17.03
CA ASP A 278 -1.81 -17.98 16.27
C ASP A 278 -0.34 -18.40 16.40
N THR A 279 0.55 -17.46 16.72
CA THR A 279 1.97 -17.72 16.89
C THR A 279 2.28 -18.46 18.19
N ARG A 280 2.82 -19.68 18.07
CA ARG A 280 3.28 -20.49 19.22
C ARG A 280 4.70 -20.14 19.70
N VAL A 281 5.51 -19.55 18.83
CA VAL A 281 6.91 -19.23 19.12
C VAL A 281 6.99 -17.87 19.80
N ILE A 282 7.39 -17.84 21.07
CA ILE A 282 7.44 -16.62 21.91
C ILE A 282 8.19 -15.48 21.20
N LYS A 283 9.37 -15.74 20.62
CA LYS A 283 10.13 -14.71 19.89
C LYS A 283 9.35 -14.09 18.72
N LYS A 284 8.57 -14.88 17.98
CA LYS A 284 7.75 -14.38 16.87
C LYS A 284 6.50 -13.66 17.39
N GLN A 285 5.93 -14.10 18.49
CA GLN A 285 4.81 -13.44 19.16
C GLN A 285 5.22 -12.06 19.69
N GLU A 286 6.41 -11.93 20.27
CA GLU A 286 6.98 -10.64 20.69
C GLU A 286 7.24 -9.71 19.48
N LYS A 287 7.73 -10.25 18.35
CA LYS A 287 7.87 -9.46 17.12
C LYS A 287 6.52 -8.94 16.61
N ALA A 288 5.50 -9.79 16.57
CA ALA A 288 4.14 -9.40 16.18
C ALA A 288 3.55 -8.35 17.15
N TYR A 289 3.82 -8.51 18.45
CA TYR A 289 3.43 -7.52 19.45
C TYR A 289 4.16 -6.18 19.29
N SER A 290 5.45 -6.18 18.95
CA SER A 290 6.16 -4.95 18.60
C SER A 290 5.55 -4.27 17.37
N LEU A 291 5.21 -5.06 16.33
CA LEU A 291 4.55 -4.54 15.14
C LEU A 291 3.18 -3.94 15.46
N LEU A 292 2.41 -4.56 16.37
CA LEU A 292 1.14 -4.01 16.85
C LEU A 292 1.34 -2.61 17.45
N ASN A 293 2.34 -2.45 18.33
CA ASN A 293 2.65 -1.15 18.92
C ASN A 293 3.02 -0.10 17.86
N HIS A 294 3.80 -0.49 16.85
CA HIS A 294 4.12 0.38 15.72
C HIS A 294 2.88 0.77 14.91
N LEU A 295 2.00 -0.18 14.60
CA LEU A 295 0.74 0.09 13.90
C LEU A 295 -0.19 1.01 14.70
N ILE A 296 -0.29 0.83 16.02
CA ILE A 296 -1.08 1.70 16.90
C ILE A 296 -0.50 3.12 16.89
N GLU A 297 0.83 3.25 16.92
CA GLU A 297 1.50 4.55 16.83
C GLU A 297 1.25 5.21 15.47
N ASP A 298 1.47 4.51 14.36
CA ASP A 298 1.28 5.05 13.01
C ASP A 298 -0.19 5.45 12.78
N TYR A 299 -1.12 4.60 13.19
CA TYR A 299 -2.56 4.85 13.11
C TYR A 299 -2.98 6.07 13.93
N ASN A 300 -2.61 6.16 15.20
CA ASN A 300 -3.07 7.27 16.04
C ASN A 300 -2.29 8.56 15.78
N VAL A 301 -0.97 8.48 15.62
CA VAL A 301 -0.08 9.64 15.58
C VAL A 301 0.11 10.18 14.17
N LYS A 302 0.25 9.33 13.16
CA LYS A 302 0.45 9.81 11.78
C LYS A 302 -0.85 9.96 11.01
N LEU A 303 -1.83 9.07 11.21
CA LEU A 303 -3.10 9.11 10.50
C LEU A 303 -4.15 9.97 11.22
N LEU A 304 -4.57 9.58 12.43
CA LEU A 304 -5.68 10.23 13.13
C LEU A 304 -5.37 11.66 13.59
N SER A 305 -4.11 12.03 13.78
CA SER A 305 -3.72 13.42 14.06
C SER A 305 -4.10 14.39 12.95
N THR A 306 -4.20 13.91 11.71
CA THR A 306 -4.62 14.70 10.54
C THR A 306 -6.14 14.70 10.34
N LYS A 307 -6.88 13.98 11.18
CA LYS A 307 -8.34 13.81 11.05
C LYS A 307 -9.10 15.02 11.59
N ILE A 308 -9.66 15.79 10.66
CA ILE A 308 -10.47 16.98 10.97
C ILE A 308 -11.91 16.58 11.29
N TYR A 309 -12.51 15.70 10.48
CA TYR A 309 -13.91 15.31 10.61
C TYR A 309 -14.09 13.99 11.37
N TRP A 310 -15.04 13.98 12.29
CA TRP A 310 -15.39 12.82 13.12
C TRP A 310 -16.90 12.63 13.11
N ASP A 311 -17.37 11.50 12.58
CA ASP A 311 -18.80 11.18 12.50
C ASP A 311 -19.47 11.16 13.89
N LYS A 312 -18.72 10.78 14.92
CA LYS A 312 -19.20 10.68 16.31
C LYS A 312 -18.35 11.58 17.21
N PRO A 313 -18.94 12.61 17.86
CA PRO A 313 -18.23 13.47 18.81
C PRO A 313 -17.51 12.69 19.92
N ALA A 314 -18.14 11.61 20.43
CA ALA A 314 -17.53 10.75 21.45
C ALA A 314 -16.17 10.18 21.03
N LYS A 315 -16.03 9.71 19.78
CA LYS A 315 -14.75 9.18 19.25
C LYS A 315 -13.68 10.26 19.15
N ARG A 316 -14.08 11.49 18.81
CA ARG A 316 -13.19 12.65 18.78
C ARG A 316 -12.66 12.96 20.18
N ASP A 317 -13.53 12.93 21.18
CA ASP A 317 -13.18 13.28 22.55
C ASP A 317 -12.31 12.17 23.20
N GLU A 318 -12.60 10.90 22.88
CA GLU A 318 -11.72 9.76 23.19
C GLU A 318 -10.31 9.95 22.61
N TYR A 319 -10.22 10.32 21.33
CA TYR A 319 -8.94 10.59 20.67
C TYR A 319 -8.21 11.80 21.27
N LYS A 320 -8.91 12.88 21.60
CA LYS A 320 -8.32 14.05 22.28
C LYS A 320 -7.73 13.67 23.64
N ALA A 321 -8.43 12.84 24.41
CA ALA A 321 -7.94 12.35 25.69
C ALA A 321 -6.69 11.46 25.52
N PHE A 322 -6.67 10.61 24.50
CA PHE A 322 -5.48 9.84 24.11
C PHE A 322 -4.31 10.77 23.74
N TRP A 323 -4.56 11.75 22.85
CA TRP A 323 -3.54 12.65 22.33
C TRP A 323 -2.88 13.49 23.43
N LYS A 324 -3.68 14.00 24.37
CA LYS A 324 -3.15 14.75 25.52
C LYS A 324 -2.21 13.90 26.39
N LYS A 325 -2.62 12.68 26.72
CA LYS A 325 -1.78 11.73 27.48
C LYS A 325 -0.51 11.36 26.72
N TYR A 326 -0.63 11.13 25.41
CA TYR A 326 0.52 10.84 24.55
C TYR A 326 1.53 12.00 24.52
N GLN A 327 1.06 13.25 24.43
CA GLN A 327 1.91 14.44 24.50
C GLN A 327 2.61 14.60 25.86
N GLU A 328 1.94 14.26 26.96
CA GLU A 328 2.55 14.26 28.30
C GLU A 328 3.67 13.21 28.38
N ILE A 329 3.42 12.00 27.88
CA ILE A 329 4.41 10.91 27.81
C ILE A 329 5.60 11.31 26.91
N GLN A 330 5.36 11.97 25.77
CA GLN A 330 6.43 12.43 24.86
C GLN A 330 7.48 13.32 25.55
N LYS A 331 7.10 14.09 26.57
CA LYS A 331 8.04 14.92 27.35
C LYS A 331 9.07 14.09 28.11
N LEU A 332 8.75 12.83 28.42
CA LEU A 332 9.67 11.90 29.09
C LEU A 332 10.75 11.37 28.14
N LYS A 333 10.56 11.43 26.82
CA LYS A 333 11.48 10.86 25.83
C LYS A 333 12.93 11.32 25.99
N ILE A 334 13.13 12.58 26.43
CA ILE A 334 14.46 13.18 26.67
C ILE A 334 14.94 12.92 28.11
N LYS A 335 14.03 12.83 29.09
CA LYS A 335 14.36 12.74 30.52
C LYS A 335 14.61 11.31 30.98
N ASP A 336 13.76 10.39 30.53
CA ASP A 336 13.80 8.97 30.87
C ASP A 336 13.18 8.16 29.72
N TYR A 337 14.04 7.63 28.85
CA TYR A 337 13.63 6.87 27.68
C TYR A 337 12.98 5.52 28.03
N ILE A 338 13.40 4.90 29.15
CA ILE A 338 12.87 3.60 29.59
C ILE A 338 11.43 3.79 30.06
N GLU A 339 11.21 4.78 30.92
CA GLU A 339 9.87 5.11 31.42
C GLU A 339 8.96 5.63 30.31
N TYR A 340 9.49 6.43 29.38
CA TYR A 340 8.77 6.82 28.16
C TYR A 340 8.25 5.62 27.38
N THR A 341 9.11 4.63 27.13
CA THR A 341 8.76 3.44 26.36
C THR A 341 7.69 2.61 27.09
N ARG A 342 7.86 2.42 28.41
CA ARG A 342 6.92 1.70 29.26
C ARG A 342 5.55 2.37 29.30
N GLN A 343 5.48 3.68 29.55
CA GLN A 343 4.20 4.40 29.61
C GLN A 343 3.51 4.47 28.25
N LYS A 344 4.27 4.62 27.15
CA LYS A 344 3.74 4.60 25.79
C LYS A 344 3.07 3.26 25.49
N GLU A 345 3.74 2.16 25.80
CA GLU A 345 3.21 0.80 25.63
C GLU A 345 1.94 0.58 26.46
N ILE A 346 1.94 1.00 27.73
CA ILE A 346 0.74 0.93 28.60
C ILE A 346 -0.42 1.72 27.98
N LEU A 347 -0.18 2.94 27.50
CA LEU A 347 -1.23 3.78 26.88
C LEU A 347 -1.84 3.09 25.66
N PHE A 348 -0.99 2.55 24.78
CA PHE A 348 -1.40 1.92 23.53
C PHE A 348 -2.21 0.65 23.79
N ILE A 349 -1.70 -0.26 24.61
CA ILE A 349 -2.38 -1.53 24.90
C ILE A 349 -3.64 -1.31 25.72
N SER A 350 -3.63 -0.37 26.68
CA SER A 350 -4.85 -0.05 27.45
C SER A 350 -5.94 0.56 26.58
N GLY A 351 -5.57 1.40 25.61
CA GLY A 351 -6.50 1.95 24.62
C GLY A 351 -7.07 0.87 23.73
N ASP A 352 -6.20 0.03 23.14
CA ASP A 352 -6.61 -1.05 22.26
C ASP A 352 -7.48 -2.10 22.97
N LEU A 353 -7.15 -2.38 24.24
CA LEU A 353 -7.90 -3.28 25.11
C LEU A 353 -9.38 -2.83 25.25
N LYS A 354 -9.63 -1.53 25.41
CA LYS A 354 -11.00 -0.97 25.49
C LYS A 354 -11.79 -1.21 24.21
N GLU A 355 -11.15 -1.10 23.04
CA GLU A 355 -11.79 -1.35 21.76
C GLU A 355 -12.15 -2.83 21.57
N ILE A 356 -11.22 -3.74 21.86
CA ILE A 356 -11.48 -5.18 21.71
C ILE A 356 -12.48 -5.72 22.74
N TYR A 357 -12.63 -5.07 23.90
CA TYR A 357 -13.66 -5.40 24.89
C TYR A 357 -15.08 -5.23 24.36
N LYS A 358 -15.31 -4.44 23.31
CA LYS A 358 -16.63 -4.34 22.65
C LYS A 358 -17.08 -5.67 22.04
N ASN A 359 -16.15 -6.60 21.77
CA ASN A 359 -16.44 -7.95 21.29
C ASN A 359 -15.59 -8.99 22.02
N GLN A 360 -15.88 -9.17 23.31
CA GLN A 360 -15.09 -10.00 24.23
C GLN A 360 -14.95 -11.45 23.72
N ASN A 361 -16.05 -12.03 23.25
CA ASN A 361 -16.08 -13.43 22.81
C ASN A 361 -15.17 -13.67 21.62
N LYS A 362 -15.06 -12.71 20.68
CA LYS A 362 -14.16 -12.84 19.53
C LYS A 362 -12.69 -12.68 19.94
N TYR A 363 -12.40 -11.75 20.86
CA TYR A 363 -11.03 -11.35 21.18
C TYR A 363 -10.50 -11.89 22.52
N TYR A 364 -11.15 -12.89 23.13
CA TYR A 364 -10.79 -13.36 24.48
C TYR A 364 -9.30 -13.75 24.63
N LYS A 365 -8.70 -14.36 23.60
CA LYS A 365 -7.26 -14.72 23.60
C LYS A 365 -6.37 -13.48 23.58
N VAL A 366 -6.70 -12.49 22.75
CA VAL A 366 -6.00 -11.20 22.67
C VAL A 366 -6.14 -10.44 23.99
N ILE A 367 -7.35 -10.39 24.55
CA ILE A 367 -7.63 -9.77 25.85
C ILE A 367 -6.77 -10.39 26.95
N LYS A 368 -6.69 -11.73 26.99
CA LYS A 368 -5.82 -12.43 27.95
C LYS A 368 -4.36 -12.06 27.77
N PHE A 369 -3.87 -12.04 26.52
CA PHE A 369 -2.51 -11.65 26.21
C PHE A 369 -2.20 -10.20 26.66
N TYR A 370 -3.07 -9.24 26.36
CA TYR A 370 -2.91 -7.84 26.78
C TYR A 370 -2.93 -7.67 28.30
N LYS A 371 -3.83 -8.35 29.02
CA LYS A 371 -3.83 -8.32 30.49
C LYS A 371 -2.51 -8.80 31.06
N ASN A 372 -1.97 -9.91 30.54
CA ASN A 372 -0.68 -10.42 30.97
C ASN A 372 0.44 -9.41 30.71
N LYS A 373 0.45 -8.76 29.53
CA LYS A 373 1.40 -7.67 29.23
C LYS A 373 1.27 -6.49 30.18
N LEU A 374 0.05 -6.05 30.48
CA LEU A 374 -0.18 -4.95 31.42
C LEU A 374 0.20 -5.31 32.87
N VAL A 375 0.11 -6.58 33.27
CA VAL A 375 0.65 -7.07 34.56
C VAL A 375 2.18 -6.99 34.55
N LEU A 376 2.84 -7.46 33.49
CA LEU A 376 4.30 -7.38 33.35
C LEU A 376 4.81 -5.94 33.35
N LEU A 377 4.06 -5.00 32.78
CA LEU A 377 4.38 -3.57 32.77
C LEU A 377 4.05 -2.86 34.09
N GLY A 378 3.44 -3.54 35.06
CA GLY A 378 3.03 -2.99 36.37
C GLY A 378 1.76 -2.15 36.35
N ALA A 379 1.01 -2.14 35.25
CA ALA A 379 -0.24 -1.39 35.09
C ALA A 379 -1.49 -2.14 35.59
N MET A 380 -1.41 -3.46 35.73
CA MET A 380 -2.46 -4.32 36.29
C MET A 380 -1.89 -5.25 37.37
N LYS A 381 -2.74 -5.69 38.30
CA LYS A 381 -2.39 -6.67 39.32
C LYS A 381 -3.10 -7.99 39.04
N GLU A 382 -2.37 -9.10 39.16
CA GLU A 382 -2.97 -10.44 39.14
C GLU A 382 -3.56 -10.75 40.52
N LEU A 383 -4.86 -11.02 40.57
CA LEU A 383 -5.53 -11.48 41.77
C LEU A 383 -5.41 -13.01 41.85
N LYS A 384 -4.93 -13.53 42.99
CA LYS A 384 -4.84 -14.98 43.19
C LYS A 384 -6.25 -15.57 43.27
N ASN A 385 -6.49 -16.66 42.53
CA ASN A 385 -7.74 -17.44 42.56
C ASN A 385 -7.96 -18.25 43.86
N ALA A 386 -7.14 -18.02 44.89
CA ALA A 386 -7.27 -18.66 46.19
C ALA A 386 -7.63 -17.60 47.23
N TYR A 387 -8.91 -17.53 47.57
CA TYR A 387 -9.40 -16.79 48.73
C TYR A 387 -9.72 -17.79 49.84
N LYS A 388 -9.10 -17.63 51.01
CA LYS A 388 -9.59 -18.25 52.25
C LYS A 388 -10.66 -17.33 52.79
N SER A 389 -11.92 -17.71 52.63
CA SER A 389 -13.02 -16.97 53.23
C SER A 389 -13.06 -17.34 54.73
N ILE A 390 -12.79 -16.36 55.59
CA ILE A 390 -12.83 -16.53 57.06
C ILE A 390 -14.24 -16.11 57.52
N GLY A 391 -15.02 -17.07 58.02
CA GLY A 391 -16.37 -16.84 58.52
C GLY A 391 -17.06 -18.13 58.99
N THR A 392 -18.08 -18.00 59.83
CA THR A 392 -18.97 -19.10 60.25
C THR A 392 -20.01 -19.35 59.16
N TYR A 393 -19.81 -20.39 58.35
CA TYR A 393 -20.78 -20.80 57.32
C TYR A 393 -21.91 -21.60 57.96
N VAL A 394 -23.13 -21.05 57.95
CA VAL A 394 -24.33 -21.80 58.32
C VAL A 394 -24.77 -22.62 57.11
N GLY A 395 -24.34 -23.88 57.05
CA GLY A 395 -24.77 -24.80 56.00
C GLY A 395 -26.28 -25.08 56.10
N ARG A 396 -27.05 -24.72 55.06
CA ARG A 396 -28.42 -25.24 54.91
C ARG A 396 -28.30 -26.74 54.60
N LYS A 397 -28.71 -27.59 55.55
CA LYS A 397 -28.99 -29.01 55.27
C LYS A 397 -30.06 -29.08 54.19
N ALA A 398 -29.68 -29.49 52.99
CA ALA A 398 -30.63 -29.93 51.99
C ALA A 398 -31.36 -31.16 52.55
N LEU A 399 -32.68 -31.06 52.72
CA LEU A 399 -33.55 -32.21 52.95
C LEU A 399 -33.55 -33.05 51.67
N CYS A 400 -32.65 -34.03 51.58
CA CYS A 400 -32.85 -35.16 50.68
C CYS A 400 -34.06 -35.95 51.20
N ARG A 401 -35.22 -35.80 50.54
CA ARG A 401 -36.33 -36.75 50.69
C ARG A 401 -35.86 -38.09 50.13
N LYS A 402 -35.94 -39.13 50.97
CA LYS A 402 -35.81 -40.53 50.57
C LYS A 402 -36.97 -40.95 49.69
#